data_AF-A0A9J6FKN3-F1
#
_entry.id   AF-A0A9J6FKN3-F1
#
_cell.length_a   1.000
_cell.length_b   1.000
_cell.length_c   1.000
_cell.angle_alpha   90.00
_cell.angle_beta   90.00
_cell.angle_gamma   90.00
#
_symmetry.space_group_name_H-M   'P 1'
#
loop_
_entity.id
_entity.type
_entity.pdbx_description
1 polymer ?
#
loop_
_entity_poly.entity_id
_entity_poly.type
_entity_poly.pdbx_seq_one_letter_code
_entity_poly.pdbx_strand_id
1 'polypeptide(L)'
;MFRYCEACGCQQCRCFGRAPDGECLSNCNFKKLQWYVDRGLGTIVSSGDEPLAVQLNFEPSHRPVLDEQYYIQNRDNICVVCGSKESLVRKNVVPHEYR
;
A
#
# COMPACT_ATOMS: atom_id res chain seq x y z
N MET A 1 -14.99 17.07 6.15
CA MET A 1 -15.27 16.44 4.84
C MET A 1 -14.14 16.87 3.90
N PHE A 2 -13.10 16.05 3.76
CA PHE A 2 -12.01 16.33 2.82
C PHE A 2 -11.92 15.15 1.86
N ARG A 3 -12.60 15.29 0.72
CA ARG A 3 -12.31 14.55 -0.50
C ARG A 3 -11.32 15.40 -1.28
N TYR A 4 -10.10 14.92 -1.47
CA TYR A 4 -9.20 15.40 -2.50
C TYR A 4 -8.69 14.17 -3.26
N CYS A 5 -9.07 14.09 -4.53
CA CYS A 5 -8.55 13.16 -5.52
C CYS A 5 -8.32 13.95 -6.79
N GLU A 6 -7.06 14.28 -7.08
CA GLU A 6 -6.63 14.76 -8.39
C GLU A 6 -5.31 14.03 -8.72
N ALA A 7 -5.46 12.83 -9.26
CA ALA A 7 -4.46 11.96 -9.89
C ALA A 7 -3.26 11.38 -9.07
N CYS A 8 -2.58 12.05 -8.13
CA CYS A 8 -1.37 11.43 -7.48
C CYS A 8 -0.86 12.07 -6.15
N GLY A 9 -1.68 12.79 -5.38
CA GLY A 9 -1.20 13.66 -4.28
C GLY A 9 -1.52 13.28 -2.82
N CYS A 10 -1.91 12.05 -2.48
CA CYS A 10 -2.46 11.72 -1.16
C CYS A 10 -1.48 11.02 -0.21
N GLN A 11 -1.40 11.50 1.04
CA GLN A 11 -0.81 10.77 2.17
C GLN A 11 -1.62 9.53 2.60
N GLN A 12 -2.77 9.25 1.95
CA GLN A 12 -3.69 8.17 2.33
C GLN A 12 -4.49 7.56 1.15
N CYS A 13 -3.96 7.53 -0.08
CA CYS A 13 -4.58 6.70 -1.12
C CYS A 13 -4.23 5.24 -0.87
N ARG A 14 -5.21 4.46 -0.42
CA ARG A 14 -5.05 3.00 -0.32
C ARG A 14 -4.90 2.48 -1.74
N CYS A 15 -3.86 1.72 -2.02
CA CYS A 15 -3.76 0.99 -3.29
C CYS A 15 -3.52 -0.47 -2.96
N PHE A 16 -4.12 -1.38 -3.72
CA PHE A 16 -4.06 -2.81 -3.45
C PHE A 16 -3.41 -3.56 -4.60
N GLY A 17 -2.47 -4.46 -4.27
CA GLY A 17 -1.98 -5.46 -5.22
C GLY A 17 -2.88 -6.69 -5.17
N ARG A 18 -3.38 -7.14 -6.32
CA ARG A 18 -4.15 -8.38 -6.46
C ARG A 18 -3.35 -9.45 -7.18
N ALA A 19 -3.49 -10.69 -6.72
CA ALA A 19 -3.04 -11.87 -7.44
C ALA A 19 -3.85 -12.05 -8.74
N PRO A 20 -3.35 -12.84 -9.72
CA PRO A 20 -4.14 -13.22 -10.90
C PRO A 20 -5.47 -13.88 -10.52
N ASP A 21 -5.56 -14.55 -9.36
CA ASP A 21 -6.81 -15.16 -8.85
C ASP A 21 -7.81 -14.15 -8.25
N GLY A 22 -7.44 -12.86 -8.17
CA GLY A 22 -8.26 -11.80 -7.60
C GLY A 22 -8.11 -11.60 -6.09
N GLU A 23 -7.28 -12.41 -5.42
CA GLU A 23 -6.97 -12.29 -3.99
C GLU A 23 -6.16 -11.02 -3.69
N CYS A 24 -6.50 -10.31 -2.61
CA CYS A 24 -5.78 -9.12 -2.17
C CYS A 24 -4.51 -9.51 -1.40
N LEU A 25 -3.34 -9.16 -1.92
CA LEU A 25 -2.06 -9.53 -1.33
C LEU A 25 -1.63 -8.56 -0.22
N SER A 26 -1.62 -7.25 -0.52
CA SER A 26 -1.11 -6.23 0.41
C SER A 26 -1.53 -4.81 0.04
N ASN A 27 -1.47 -3.91 1.04
CA ASN A 27 -1.53 -2.48 0.82
C ASN A 27 -0.19 -1.98 0.22
N CYS A 28 -0.25 -1.27 -0.89
CA CYS A 28 0.92 -0.78 -1.61
C CYS A 28 0.81 0.71 -1.91
N ASN A 29 1.97 1.35 -2.08
CA ASN A 29 2.04 2.74 -2.53
C ASN A 29 1.81 2.84 -4.03
N PHE A 30 1.17 3.92 -4.46
CA PHE A 30 0.90 4.21 -5.87
C PHE A 30 2.13 4.07 -6.78
N LYS A 31 3.29 4.62 -6.38
CA LYS A 31 4.55 4.52 -7.15
C LYS A 31 4.97 3.08 -7.42
N LYS A 32 4.73 2.16 -6.48
CA LYS A 32 5.04 0.74 -6.66
C LYS A 32 4.08 0.13 -7.68
N LEU A 33 2.78 0.42 -7.59
CA LEU A 33 1.81 -0.05 -8.57
C LEU A 33 2.14 0.46 -9.98
N GLN A 34 2.50 1.74 -10.10
CA GLN A 34 2.90 2.32 -11.37
C GLN A 34 4.12 1.62 -11.98
N TRP A 35 5.10 1.22 -11.16
CA TRP A 35 6.25 0.43 -11.63
C TRP A 35 5.83 -0.93 -12.22
N TYR A 36 4.84 -1.61 -11.61
CA TYR A 36 4.32 -2.87 -12.15
C TYR A 36 3.57 -2.67 -13.47
N VAL A 37 2.82 -1.58 -13.59
CA VAL A 37 2.08 -1.24 -14.82
C VAL A 37 3.02 -0.83 -15.95
N ASP A 38 4.00 0.03 -15.65
CA ASP A 38 5.00 0.53 -16.62
C ASP A 38 5.83 -0.61 -17.23
N ARG A 39 6.10 -1.65 -16.43
CA ARG A 39 6.82 -2.85 -16.90
C ARG A 39 5.93 -3.90 -17.55
N GLY A 40 4.62 -3.68 -17.66
CA GLY A 40 3.67 -4.65 -18.20
C GLY A 40 3.48 -5.89 -17.33
N LEU A 41 3.86 -5.83 -16.05
CA LEU A 41 3.75 -6.92 -15.09
C LEU A 41 2.40 -6.96 -14.36
N GLY A 42 1.60 -5.91 -14.49
CA GLY A 42 0.26 -5.85 -13.92
C GLY A 42 -0.67 -4.91 -14.65
N THR A 43 -1.96 -5.21 -14.54
CA THR A 43 -3.05 -4.48 -15.19
C THR A 43 -3.86 -3.72 -14.14
N ILE A 44 -4.28 -2.50 -14.45
CA ILE A 44 -5.14 -1.72 -13.57
C ILE A 44 -6.56 -2.27 -13.70
N VAL A 45 -7.13 -2.77 -12.60
CA VAL A 45 -8.46 -3.42 -12.59
C VAL A 45 -9.54 -2.51 -12.01
N SER A 46 -9.17 -1.47 -11.28
CA SER A 46 -10.15 -0.55 -10.69
C SER A 46 -9.74 0.91 -10.89
N SER A 47 -10.55 1.60 -11.70
CA SER A 47 -10.40 3.02 -12.10
C SER A 47 -11.63 3.85 -11.70
N GLY A 48 -12.30 3.48 -10.59
CA GLY A 48 -13.48 4.17 -10.05
C GLY A 48 -13.18 4.97 -8.77
N ASP A 49 -14.22 5.54 -8.14
CA ASP A 49 -14.19 6.49 -6.98
C ASP A 49 -13.51 5.95 -5.68
N GLU A 50 -12.90 4.76 -5.69
CA GLU A 50 -12.38 3.99 -4.54
C GLU A 50 -11.18 3.09 -4.98
N PRO A 51 -10.33 2.60 -4.05
CA PRO A 51 -8.85 2.55 -4.15
C PRO A 51 -8.23 1.82 -5.35
N LEU A 52 -7.15 2.40 -5.90
CA LEU A 52 -6.48 1.91 -7.11
C LEU A 52 -5.92 0.49 -6.90
N ALA A 53 -6.43 -0.47 -7.66
CA ALA A 53 -6.06 -1.87 -7.54
C ALA A 53 -5.41 -2.37 -8.83
N VAL A 54 -4.19 -2.88 -8.71
CA VAL A 54 -3.43 -3.49 -9.82
C VAL A 54 -3.38 -4.99 -9.62
N GLN A 55 -3.78 -5.74 -10.65
CA GLN A 55 -3.68 -7.18 -10.71
C GLN A 55 -2.36 -7.57 -11.37
N LEU A 56 -1.59 -8.43 -10.72
CA LEU A 56 -0.36 -8.96 -11.28
C LEU A 56 -0.66 -10.07 -12.29
N ASN A 57 0.15 -10.12 -13.35
CA ASN A 57 0.05 -11.13 -14.40
C ASN A 57 0.76 -12.45 -14.04
N PHE A 58 1.46 -12.49 -12.90
CA PHE A 58 2.23 -13.64 -12.45
C PHE A 58 1.79 -14.06 -11.04
N GLU A 59 1.91 -15.36 -10.75
CA GLU A 59 1.64 -15.89 -9.43
C GLU A 59 2.85 -15.66 -8.51
N PRO A 60 2.70 -14.92 -7.40
CA PRO A 60 3.80 -14.71 -6.48
C PRO A 60 4.19 -16.03 -5.82
N SER A 61 5.50 -16.33 -5.78
CA SER A 61 6.04 -17.59 -5.23
C SER A 61 5.83 -17.77 -3.71
N HIS A 62 5.22 -16.81 -3.02
CA HIS A 62 4.87 -16.90 -1.62
C HIS A 62 3.51 -16.22 -1.39
N ARG A 63 2.47 -17.05 -1.14
CA ARG A 63 1.23 -16.57 -0.54
C ARG A 63 1.41 -16.49 0.98
N PRO A 64 0.88 -15.48 1.67
CA PRO A 64 0.87 -15.44 3.12
C PRO A 64 -0.11 -16.49 3.67
N VAL A 65 0.35 -17.74 3.86
CA VAL A 65 -0.47 -18.86 4.36
C VAL A 65 -0.86 -18.68 5.84
N LEU A 66 -0.18 -17.80 6.57
CA LEU A 66 -0.41 -17.52 7.99
C LEU A 66 -0.53 -16.01 8.19
N ASP A 67 -1.71 -15.57 8.62
CA ASP A 67 -2.03 -14.18 8.98
C ASP A 67 -2.13 -13.20 7.78
N GLU A 68 -2.92 -13.57 6.77
CA GLU A 68 -3.32 -12.70 5.64
C GLU A 68 -3.76 -11.30 6.13
N GLN A 69 -4.42 -11.25 7.29
CA GLN A 69 -4.94 -10.02 7.86
C GLN A 69 -3.84 -9.03 8.27
N TYR A 70 -2.69 -9.49 8.77
CA TYR A 70 -1.62 -8.60 9.23
C TYR A 70 -1.11 -7.64 8.15
N TYR A 71 -1.03 -8.10 6.90
CA TYR A 71 -0.48 -7.36 5.76
C TYR A 71 -1.54 -6.59 4.96
N ILE A 72 -2.81 -6.96 5.11
CA ILE A 72 -3.95 -6.28 4.50
C ILE A 72 -4.47 -5.16 5.42
N GLN A 73 -4.36 -5.33 6.73
CA GLN A 73 -4.85 -4.37 7.72
C GLN A 73 -4.12 -3.03 7.63
N ASN A 74 -4.91 -1.96 7.66
CA ASN A 74 -4.40 -0.60 7.70
C ASN A 74 -3.79 -0.30 9.08
N ARG A 75 -2.61 0.33 9.06
CA ARG A 75 -1.95 0.80 10.28
C ARG A 75 -1.96 2.31 10.30
N ASP A 76 -2.62 2.86 11.30
CA ASP A 76 -2.58 4.28 11.56
C ASP A 76 -1.25 4.64 12.20
N ASN A 77 -0.65 5.75 11.75
CA ASN A 77 0.48 6.34 12.44
C ASN A 77 -0.05 7.03 13.70
N ILE A 78 0.08 6.37 14.85
CA ILE A 78 -0.33 6.88 16.17
C ILE A 78 0.82 6.70 17.18
N CYS A 79 0.86 7.57 18.19
CA CYS A 79 1.76 7.37 19.32
C CYS A 79 1.30 6.14 20.13
N VAL A 80 2.19 5.17 20.33
CA VAL A 80 1.90 3.95 21.10
C VAL A 80 1.74 4.18 22.61
N VAL A 81 2.10 5.38 23.10
CA VAL A 81 1.99 5.75 24.52
C VAL A 81 0.71 6.54 24.80
N CYS A 82 0.45 7.60 24.03
CA CYS A 82 -0.68 8.50 24.28
C CYS A 82 -1.80 8.47 23.22
N GLY A 83 -1.63 7.68 22.14
CA GLY A 83 -2.64 7.56 21.07
C GLY A 83 -2.77 8.77 20.15
N SER A 84 -1.98 9.83 20.32
CA SER A 84 -2.07 11.02 19.47
C SER A 84 -1.64 10.74 18.03
N LYS A 85 -2.36 11.34 17.08
CA LYS A 85 -2.02 11.37 15.64
C LYS A 85 -1.16 12.58 15.27
N GLU A 86 -1.01 13.52 16.20
CA GLU A 86 -0.32 14.79 16.02
C GLU A 86 1.10 14.72 16.58
N SER A 87 2.01 15.52 16.00
CA SER A 87 3.41 15.66 16.43
C SER A 87 4.26 14.37 16.37
N LEU A 88 3.95 13.47 15.43
CA LEU A 88 4.74 12.26 15.20
C LEU A 88 6.03 12.59 14.44
N VAL A 89 7.18 12.26 15.02
CA VAL A 89 8.49 12.42 14.38
C VAL A 89 8.93 11.12 13.73
N ARG A 90 9.26 11.16 12.43
CA ARG A 90 9.86 10.03 11.73
C ARG A 90 11.36 9.98 12.00
N LYS A 91 11.81 8.94 12.71
CA LYS A 91 13.22 8.65 12.94
C LYS A 91 13.58 7.33 12.26
N ASN A 92 14.76 7.25 11.67
CA ASN A 92 15.25 5.98 11.14
C ASN A 92 15.62 5.06 12.32
N VAL A 93 15.16 3.81 12.28
CA VAL A 93 15.54 2.79 13.28
C VAL A 93 17.03 2.52 13.21
N VAL A 94 17.58 2.51 12.00
CA VAL A 94 19.01 2.34 11.75
C VAL A 94 19.66 3.72 11.56
N PRO A 95 20.70 4.06 12.34
CA PRO A 95 21.45 5.30 12.14
C PRO A 95 22.09 5.36 10.75
N HIS A 96 22.29 6.57 10.22
CA HIS A 96 22.86 6.75 8.88
C HIS A 96 24.29 6.22 8.77
N GLU A 97 25.04 6.17 9.87
CA GLU A 97 26.41 5.65 9.90
C GLU A 97 26.49 4.13 9.64
N TYR A 98 25.37 3.41 9.79
CA TYR A 98 25.27 1.98 9.51
C TYR A 98 24.69 1.65 8.12
N ARG A 99 24.32 2.67 7.34
CA ARG A 99 23.73 2.52 6.00
C ARG A 99 24.80 2.65 4.92
#